data_AF-A0A4V4HBD5-F1
#
_entry.id   AF-A0A4V4HBD5-F1
#
_cell.length_a   1.000
_cell.length_b   1.000
_cell.length_c   1.000
_cell.angle_alpha   90.00
_cell.angle_beta   90.00
_cell.angle_gamma   90.00
#
_symmetry.space_group_name_H-M   'P 1'
#
loop_
_entity.id
_entity.type
_entity.pdbx_description
1 polymer ?
#
loop_
_entity_poly.entity_id
_entity_poly.type
_entity_poly.pdbx_seq_one_letter_code
_entity_poly.pdbx_strand_id
1 'polypeptide(L)'
;MQQQSTACYQEAFQKVQLILGKLGPEGMSSDESGCEDEGCNRVVRKDWRSPSVISLLKWLDSHIRTFGRSTACGNQKPGPRPTRRIRRPAPESSNTTRKPTKHLPRNLFNEVWYSNLDAYDINALEVSEGMPIPIEVLSWPQNANLLVDKDDFDEY
;
A
#
# COMPACT_ATOMS: atom_id res chain seq x y z
N MET A 1 9.63 -16.09 -26.21
CA MET A 1 8.71 -16.19 -25.06
C MET A 1 8.93 -15.13 -23.96
N GLN A 2 9.96 -14.27 -23.99
CA GLN A 2 10.19 -13.26 -22.94
C GLN A 2 9.37 -11.95 -23.09
N GLN A 3 8.97 -11.57 -24.30
CA GLN A 3 8.33 -10.27 -24.59
C GLN A 3 6.89 -10.12 -24.06
N GLN A 4 6.14 -11.22 -23.91
CA GLN A 4 4.79 -11.17 -23.33
C GLN A 4 4.82 -10.87 -21.82
N SER A 5 5.88 -11.29 -21.12
CA SER A 5 6.00 -11.05 -19.67
C SER A 5 6.26 -9.57 -19.33
N THR A 6 7.02 -8.87 -20.17
CA THR A 6 7.38 -7.45 -19.94
C THR A 6 6.21 -6.51 -20.22
N ALA A 7 5.38 -6.81 -21.22
CA ALA A 7 4.21 -5.99 -21.55
C ALA A 7 3.13 -6.07 -20.46
N CYS A 8 2.84 -7.28 -19.97
CA CYS A 8 1.92 -7.49 -18.83
C CYS A 8 2.42 -6.78 -17.57
N TYR A 9 3.73 -6.81 -17.33
CA TYR A 9 4.35 -6.10 -16.21
C TYR A 9 4.15 -4.58 -16.30
N GLN A 10 4.39 -4.01 -17.48
CA GLN A 10 4.28 -2.57 -17.72
C GLN A 10 2.83 -2.07 -17.60
N GLU A 11 1.87 -2.81 -18.14
CA GLU A 11 0.44 -2.47 -18.02
C GLU A 11 -0.02 -2.49 -16.54
N ALA A 12 0.38 -3.53 -15.79
CA ALA A 12 0.01 -3.63 -14.39
C ALA A 12 0.66 -2.51 -13.56
N PHE A 13 1.92 -2.16 -13.84
CA PHE A 13 2.59 -1.04 -13.16
C PHE A 13 1.91 0.32 -13.45
N GLN A 14 1.43 0.54 -14.67
CA GLN A 14 0.63 1.72 -15.01
C GLN A 14 -0.67 1.79 -14.20
N LYS A 15 -1.38 0.65 -14.05
CA LYS A 15 -2.57 0.56 -13.18
C LYS A 15 -2.24 0.87 -11.72
N VAL A 16 -1.11 0.38 -11.21
CA VAL A 16 -0.64 0.73 -9.86
C VAL A 16 -0.38 2.23 -9.74
N GLN A 17 0.31 2.85 -10.70
CA GLN A 17 0.57 4.30 -10.68
C GLN A 17 -0.72 5.13 -10.69
N LEU A 18 -1.75 4.71 -11.44
CA LEU A 18 -3.05 5.37 -11.45
C LEU A 18 -3.72 5.30 -10.06
N ILE A 19 -3.69 4.15 -9.42
CA ILE A 19 -4.23 3.96 -8.05
C ILE A 19 -3.47 4.83 -7.05
N LEU A 20 -2.14 4.85 -7.12
CA LEU A 20 -1.31 5.70 -6.25
C LEU A 20 -1.61 7.19 -6.45
N GLY A 21 -1.82 7.61 -7.71
CA GLY A 21 -2.22 8.99 -8.04
C GLY A 21 -3.58 9.38 -7.45
N LYS A 22 -4.53 8.44 -7.41
CA LYS A 22 -5.86 8.66 -6.81
C LYS A 22 -5.85 8.61 -5.28
N LEU A 23 -5.10 7.68 -4.69
CA LEU A 23 -4.93 7.60 -3.23
C LEU A 23 -4.32 8.90 -2.69
N GLY A 24 -3.37 9.48 -3.43
CA GLY A 24 -2.65 10.67 -3.02
C GLY A 24 -1.83 10.44 -1.74
N PRO A 25 -1.19 11.50 -1.21
CA PRO A 25 -0.38 11.37 0.01
C PRO A 25 -1.20 10.90 1.22
N GLU A 26 -2.50 11.24 1.25
CA GLU A 26 -3.40 10.86 2.34
C GLU A 26 -3.85 9.40 2.29
N GLY A 27 -3.81 8.75 1.14
CA GLY A 27 -4.09 7.31 1.02
C GLY A 27 -2.85 6.43 1.17
N MET A 28 -1.67 7.03 1.05
CA MET A 28 -0.39 6.34 1.25
C MET A 28 -0.14 6.04 2.73
N SER A 29 0.82 5.15 2.97
CA SER A 29 1.28 4.79 4.31
C SER A 29 1.78 6.03 5.06
N SER A 30 1.16 6.37 6.18
CA SER A 30 1.64 7.43 7.07
C SER A 30 2.57 6.80 8.10
N ASP A 31 3.82 7.24 8.11
CA ASP A 31 4.77 6.89 9.15
C ASP A 31 4.61 7.87 10.32
N GLU A 32 4.53 7.35 11.54
CA GLU A 32 4.78 8.12 12.75
C GLU A 32 6.24 7.92 13.14
N SER A 33 6.97 9.03 13.27
CA SER A 33 8.34 9.06 13.77
C SER A 33 8.30 8.87 15.29
N GLY A 34 8.84 7.76 15.80
CA GLY A 34 8.86 7.47 17.23
C GLY A 34 8.48 6.02 17.55
N CYS A 35 9.20 5.06 16.97
CA CYS A 35 9.23 3.73 17.59
C CYS A 35 10.25 3.75 18.74
N GLU A 36 10.04 2.85 19.72
CA GLU A 36 10.92 2.70 20.89
C GLU A 36 12.33 2.20 20.51
N ASP A 37 12.44 1.51 19.36
CA ASP A 37 13.72 1.04 18.81
C ASP A 37 14.35 2.08 17.87
N GLU A 38 15.66 2.29 17.96
CA GLU A 38 16.39 3.20 17.08
C GLU A 38 16.31 2.75 15.60
N GLY A 39 15.88 3.64 14.71
CA GLY A 39 15.94 3.42 13.26
C GLY A 39 14.77 2.64 12.64
N CYS A 40 13.60 2.62 13.29
CA CYS A 40 12.34 2.20 12.67
C CYS A 40 11.32 3.35 12.52
N ASN A 41 10.32 3.13 11.66
CA ASN A 41 9.11 3.93 11.56
C ASN A 41 7.91 3.05 11.84
N ARG A 42 6.95 3.54 12.63
CA ARG A 42 5.69 2.85 12.84
C ARG A 42 4.69 3.26 11.77
N VAL A 43 4.07 2.28 11.11
CA VAL A 43 3.02 2.55 10.12
C VAL A 43 1.68 2.62 10.83
N VAL A 44 0.94 3.70 10.62
CA VAL A 44 -0.40 3.89 11.19
C VAL A 44 -1.44 3.15 10.34
N ARG A 45 -2.40 2.50 11.00
CA ARG A 45 -3.51 1.83 10.31
C ARG A 45 -4.47 2.84 9.69
N LYS A 46 -5.12 2.45 8.61
CA LYS A 46 -6.18 3.23 7.97
C LYS A 46 -7.30 2.27 7.60
N ASP A 47 -8.25 2.13 8.50
CA ASP A 47 -9.31 1.11 8.40
C ASP A 47 -10.24 1.31 7.21
N TRP A 48 -10.27 2.53 6.67
CA TRP A 48 -11.03 2.86 5.48
C TRP A 48 -10.45 2.25 4.19
N ARG A 49 -9.18 1.80 4.16
CA ARG A 49 -8.57 1.22 2.95
C ARG A 49 -9.02 -0.21 2.73
N SER A 50 -9.34 -0.57 1.48
CA SER A 50 -9.68 -1.95 1.15
C SER A 50 -8.48 -2.90 1.38
N PRO A 51 -8.73 -4.17 1.75
CA PRO A 51 -7.68 -5.17 1.90
C PRO A 51 -6.78 -5.29 0.65
N SER A 52 -7.38 -5.17 -0.54
CA SER A 52 -6.64 -5.20 -1.81
C SER A 52 -5.64 -4.05 -1.94
N VAL A 53 -6.02 -2.83 -1.52
CA VAL A 53 -5.12 -1.68 -1.51
C VAL A 53 -4.00 -1.86 -0.49
N ILE A 54 -4.32 -2.39 0.69
CA ILE A 54 -3.33 -2.68 1.74
C ILE A 54 -2.28 -3.65 1.20
N SER A 55 -2.72 -4.78 0.63
CA SER A 55 -1.82 -5.78 0.01
C SER A 55 -0.97 -5.18 -1.11
N LEU A 56 -1.56 -4.33 -1.96
CA LEU A 56 -0.83 -3.66 -3.03
C LEU A 56 0.27 -2.72 -2.50
N LEU A 57 -0.03 -1.93 -1.46
CA LEU A 57 0.94 -1.02 -0.86
C LEU A 57 2.07 -1.76 -0.12
N LYS A 58 1.74 -2.85 0.57
CA LYS A 58 2.73 -3.74 1.19
C LYS A 58 3.66 -4.36 0.15
N TRP A 59 3.07 -4.83 -0.95
CA TRP A 59 3.84 -5.35 -2.08
C TRP A 59 4.78 -4.29 -2.64
N LEU A 60 4.30 -3.06 -2.88
CA LEU A 60 5.12 -1.97 -3.41
C LEU A 60 6.31 -1.64 -2.49
N ASP A 61 6.06 -1.55 -1.17
CA ASP A 61 7.11 -1.32 -0.18
C ASP A 61 8.19 -2.42 -0.21
N SER A 62 7.77 -3.69 -0.23
CA SER A 62 8.69 -4.83 -0.29
C SER A 62 9.46 -4.89 -1.61
N HIS A 63 8.78 -4.60 -2.72
CA HIS A 63 9.37 -4.56 -4.05
C HIS A 63 10.42 -3.44 -4.17
N ILE A 64 10.17 -2.25 -3.63
CA ILE A 64 11.14 -1.15 -3.59
C ILE A 64 12.36 -1.50 -2.72
N ARG A 65 12.15 -2.16 -1.57
CA ARG A 65 13.25 -2.62 -0.70
C ARG A 65 14.15 -3.64 -1.41
N THR A 66 13.55 -4.58 -2.12
CA THR A 66 14.25 -5.72 -2.74
C THR A 66 14.89 -5.33 -4.08
N PHE A 67 14.13 -4.69 -4.97
CA PHE A 67 14.52 -4.43 -6.35
C PHE A 67 14.81 -2.94 -6.65
N GLY A 68 14.26 -2.01 -5.86
CA GLY A 68 14.42 -0.57 -6.09
C GLY A 68 15.86 -0.06 -5.91
N ARG A 69 16.72 -0.87 -5.27
CA ARG A 69 18.12 -0.55 -4.97
C ARG A 69 19.13 -1.05 -6.00
N SER A 70 18.79 -1.98 -6.88
CA SER A 70 19.69 -2.32 -7.98
C SER A 70 19.61 -1.25 -9.07
N THR A 71 20.75 -0.65 -9.39
CA THR A 71 20.94 0.01 -10.68
C THR A 71 20.81 -1.02 -11.80
N ALA A 72 20.65 -0.57 -13.05
CA ALA A 72 20.60 -1.47 -14.21
C ALA A 72 21.83 -2.41 -14.30
N CYS A 73 22.93 -2.04 -13.66
CA CYS A 73 24.18 -2.80 -13.59
C CYS A 73 24.34 -3.62 -12.29
N GLY A 74 23.31 -3.77 -11.47
CA GLY A 74 23.33 -4.56 -10.23
C GLY A 74 23.96 -3.89 -9.01
N ASN A 75 24.53 -2.69 -9.14
CA ASN A 75 25.10 -1.95 -8.01
C ASN A 75 23.99 -1.35 -7.13
N GLN A 76 24.21 -1.33 -5.82
CA GLN A 76 23.32 -0.64 -4.88
C GLN A 76 23.31 0.88 -5.14
N LYS A 77 22.12 1.47 -5.31
CA LYS A 77 21.97 2.92 -5.45
C LYS A 77 22.50 3.64 -4.19
N PRO A 78 23.33 4.70 -4.34
CA PRO A 78 23.79 5.51 -3.21
C PRO A 78 22.62 6.25 -2.56
N GLY A 79 22.56 6.27 -1.23
CA GLY A 79 21.54 6.97 -0.44
C GLY A 79 21.16 6.26 0.86
N PRO A 80 20.39 6.94 1.74
CA PRO A 80 19.94 6.39 3.02
C PRO A 80 19.23 5.06 2.84
N ARG A 81 19.50 4.11 3.74
CA ARG A 81 18.75 2.84 3.77
C ARG A 81 17.29 3.14 4.08
N PRO A 82 16.32 2.50 3.40
CA PRO A 82 14.93 2.60 3.81
C PRO A 82 14.84 2.20 5.28
N THR A 83 14.22 3.07 6.08
CA THR A 83 13.96 2.79 7.49
C THR A 83 13.09 1.54 7.59
N ARG A 84 13.38 0.67 8.58
CA ARG A 84 12.52 -0.48 8.87
C ARG A 84 11.13 0.03 9.23
N ARG A 85 10.09 -0.54 8.63
CA ARG A 85 8.69 -0.17 8.94
C ARG A 85 8.07 -1.28 9.76
N ILE A 86 7.40 -0.93 10.85
CA ILE A 86 6.72 -1.87 11.74
C ILE A 86 5.21 -1.67 11.58
N ARG A 87 4.48 -2.76 11.33
CA ARG A 87 3.01 -2.81 11.21
C ARG A 87 2.46 -3.68 12.34
N ARG A 88 1.46 -3.18 13.07
CA ARG A 88 0.92 -3.90 14.24
C ARG A 88 -0.57 -4.17 14.00
N PRO A 89 -1.12 -5.26 14.56
CA PRO A 89 -2.54 -5.58 14.43
C PRO A 89 -3.39 -4.60 15.23
N ALA A 90 -4.71 -4.66 15.01
CA ALA A 90 -5.65 -4.20 16.04
C ALA A 90 -5.51 -5.08 17.29
N PRO A 91 -5.52 -4.55 18.54
CA PRO A 91 -5.69 -3.16 18.97
C PRO A 91 -4.36 -2.42 19.20
N GLU A 92 -3.23 -3.07 18.97
CA GLU A 92 -1.91 -2.56 19.34
C GLU A 92 -1.55 -1.28 18.58
N SER A 93 -2.02 -1.12 17.35
CA SER A 93 -1.89 0.12 16.55
C SER A 93 -3.12 1.01 16.56
N SER A 94 -2.87 2.30 16.70
CA SER A 94 -3.84 3.36 16.47
C SER A 94 -4.28 3.40 15.01
N ASN A 95 -5.56 3.66 14.79
CA ASN A 95 -6.07 4.08 13.49
C ASN A 95 -5.71 5.54 13.24
N THR A 96 -5.55 5.91 11.97
CA THR A 96 -5.18 7.26 11.59
C THR A 96 -6.26 8.27 11.98
N THR A 97 -5.84 9.43 12.47
CA THR A 97 -6.72 10.59 12.65
C THR A 97 -6.97 11.35 11.34
N ARG A 98 -6.22 11.02 10.28
CA ARG A 98 -6.35 11.66 8.97
C ARG A 98 -7.64 11.22 8.30
N LYS A 99 -8.35 12.19 7.73
CA LYS A 99 -9.59 11.91 7.00
C LYS A 99 -9.31 11.04 5.77
N PRO A 100 -10.26 10.17 5.38
CA PRO A 100 -10.14 9.41 4.14
C PRO A 100 -10.02 10.33 2.92
N THR A 101 -9.35 9.85 1.88
CA THR A 101 -9.20 10.60 0.62
C THR A 101 -10.56 10.77 -0.06
N LYS A 102 -10.91 12.01 -0.42
CA LYS A 102 -12.11 12.34 -1.21
C LYS A 102 -11.97 11.90 -2.67
N HIS A 103 -13.09 11.70 -3.36
CA HIS A 103 -13.13 11.33 -4.78
C HIS A 103 -12.42 10.02 -5.12
N LEU A 104 -12.31 9.14 -4.12
CA LEU A 104 -11.69 7.84 -4.31
C LEU A 104 -12.73 6.85 -4.87
N PRO A 105 -12.32 5.95 -5.78
CA PRO A 105 -13.17 4.86 -6.24
C PRO A 105 -13.72 4.00 -5.10
N ARG A 106 -15.01 3.62 -5.17
CA ARG A 106 -15.71 2.85 -4.12
C ARG A 106 -14.98 1.58 -3.69
N ASN A 107 -14.32 0.90 -4.62
CA ASN A 107 -13.65 -0.38 -4.38
C ASN A 107 -12.26 -0.24 -3.73
N LEU A 108 -11.75 0.99 -3.56
CA LEU A 108 -10.56 1.26 -2.76
C LEU A 108 -10.90 1.46 -1.27
N PHE A 109 -12.18 1.56 -0.94
CA PHE A 109 -12.65 1.58 0.44
C PHE A 109 -12.91 0.16 0.97
N ASN A 110 -12.63 -0.04 2.26
CA ASN A 110 -13.06 -1.24 2.98
C ASN A 110 -14.58 -1.29 3.05
N GLU A 111 -15.17 -2.42 2.66
CA GLU A 111 -16.63 -2.57 2.58
C GLU A 111 -17.31 -2.47 3.95
N VAL A 112 -16.74 -3.11 4.97
CA VAL A 112 -17.26 -3.10 6.35
C VAL A 112 -17.18 -1.70 6.95
N TRP A 113 -16.06 -1.01 6.73
CA TRP A 113 -15.92 0.37 7.18
C TRP A 113 -16.92 1.28 6.47
N TYR A 114 -17.06 1.16 5.14
CA TYR A 114 -17.94 2.00 4.35
C TYR A 114 -19.42 1.78 4.69
N SER A 115 -19.84 0.55 4.97
CA SER A 115 -21.23 0.24 5.36
C SER A 115 -21.62 0.80 6.72
N ASN A 116 -20.64 1.12 7.57
CA ASN A 116 -20.88 1.67 8.90
C ASN A 116 -20.92 3.21 8.92
N LEU A 117 -20.67 3.87 7.79
CA LEU A 117 -20.76 5.32 7.68
C LEU A 117 -22.21 5.79 7.60
N ASP A 118 -22.47 6.99 8.12
CA ASP A 118 -23.74 7.65 7.93
C ASP A 118 -23.85 8.28 6.53
N ALA A 119 -25.06 8.73 6.16
CA ALA A 119 -25.30 9.34 4.86
C ALA A 119 -24.52 10.65 4.65
N TYR A 120 -24.18 11.36 5.73
CA TYR A 120 -23.46 12.63 5.67
C TYR A 120 -21.99 12.39 5.33
N ASP A 121 -21.34 11.45 6.03
CA ASP A 121 -19.97 11.03 5.82
C ASP A 121 -19.79 10.40 4.43
N ILE A 122 -20.74 9.57 3.99
CA ILE A 122 -20.74 9.01 2.64
C ILE A 122 -20.76 10.13 1.58
N ASN A 123 -21.61 11.15 1.76
CA ASN A 123 -21.68 12.27 0.83
C ASN A 123 -20.38 13.09 0.84
N ALA A 124 -19.79 13.31 2.03
CA ALA A 124 -18.54 14.04 2.19
C ALA A 124 -17.32 13.39 1.51
N LEU A 125 -17.37 12.07 1.27
CA LEU A 125 -16.32 11.34 0.54
C LEU A 125 -16.36 11.58 -0.97
N GLU A 126 -17.50 11.98 -1.53
CA GLU A 126 -17.69 12.29 -2.95
C GLU A 126 -17.18 11.14 -3.86
N VAL A 127 -17.55 9.91 -3.49
CA VAL A 127 -17.03 8.65 -4.04
C VAL A 127 -17.22 8.56 -5.55
N SER A 128 -16.17 8.13 -6.26
CA SER A 128 -16.23 7.89 -7.71
C SER A 128 -16.55 6.44 -8.05
N GLU A 129 -16.85 6.18 -9.32
CA GLU A 129 -17.02 4.82 -9.84
C GLU A 129 -15.78 3.95 -9.60
N GLY A 130 -16.02 2.64 -9.51
CA GLY A 130 -15.00 1.64 -9.24
C GLY A 130 -13.92 1.58 -10.33
N MET A 131 -12.68 1.26 -9.92
CA MET A 131 -11.52 1.15 -10.81
C MET A 131 -10.90 -0.25 -10.71
N PRO A 132 -10.41 -0.86 -11.80
CA PRO A 132 -9.72 -2.15 -11.69
C PRO A 132 -8.46 -2.04 -10.81
N ILE A 133 -8.38 -2.88 -9.78
CA ILE A 133 -7.18 -3.07 -8.96
C ILE A 133 -6.37 -4.20 -9.61
N PRO A 134 -5.08 -3.99 -9.93
CA PRO A 134 -4.25 -5.01 -10.56
C PRO A 134 -3.81 -6.04 -9.51
N ILE A 135 -4.72 -6.89 -9.04
CA ILE A 135 -4.46 -7.92 -8.01
C ILE A 135 -3.48 -8.99 -8.55
N GLU A 136 -3.43 -9.17 -9.86
CA GLU A 136 -2.49 -10.07 -10.55
C GLU A 136 -1.03 -9.81 -10.19
N VAL A 137 -0.68 -8.56 -9.85
CA VAL A 137 0.70 -8.20 -9.43
C VAL A 137 1.09 -8.83 -8.12
N LEU A 138 0.16 -9.38 -7.33
CA LEU A 138 0.45 -10.13 -6.11
C LEU A 138 0.81 -11.60 -6.41
N SER A 139 0.35 -12.13 -7.54
CA SER A 139 0.56 -13.54 -7.93
C SER A 139 1.83 -13.82 -8.74
N TRP A 140 2.61 -12.78 -9.04
CA TRP A 140 3.82 -12.93 -9.86
C TRP A 140 4.90 -13.77 -9.15
N PRO A 141 5.67 -14.59 -9.90
CA PRO A 141 6.66 -15.50 -9.32
C PRO A 141 7.79 -14.79 -8.55
N GLN A 142 8.10 -13.54 -8.89
CA GLN A 142 9.05 -12.71 -8.13
C GLN A 142 8.53 -12.39 -6.71
N ASN A 143 7.22 -12.53 -6.47
CA ASN A 143 6.60 -12.25 -5.19
C ASN A 143 6.65 -13.40 -4.20
N ALA A 144 6.76 -14.64 -4.68
CA ALA A 144 6.88 -15.83 -3.83
C ALA A 144 8.12 -15.75 -2.90
N ASN A 145 9.10 -14.92 -3.27
CA ASN A 145 10.34 -14.71 -2.53
C ASN A 145 10.39 -13.37 -1.79
N LEU A 146 9.30 -12.59 -1.75
CA LEU A 146 9.29 -11.35 -0.98
C LEU A 146 9.36 -11.70 0.50
N LEU A 147 10.31 -11.08 1.20
CA LEU A 147 10.39 -11.19 2.65
C LEU A 147 9.09 -10.62 3.22
N VAL A 148 8.34 -11.49 3.91
CA VAL A 148 7.28 -11.04 4.81
C VAL A 148 7.98 -10.24 5.90
N ASP A 149 7.52 -9.01 6.13
CA ASP A 149 8.03 -8.19 7.22
C ASP A 149 7.84 -8.99 8.53
N LYS A 150 8.94 -9.28 9.24
CA LYS A 150 8.92 -10.12 10.46
C LYS A 150 7.96 -9.59 11.55
N ASP A 151 7.61 -8.32 11.45
CA ASP A 151 6.67 -7.61 12.32
C ASP A 151 5.51 -7.04 11.51
N ASP A 152 4.94 -7.82 10.59
CA ASP A 152 3.71 -7.47 9.88
C ASP A 152 2.59 -8.42 10.30
N PHE A 153 2.09 -8.17 11.51
CA PHE A 153 0.99 -8.89 12.10
C PHE A 153 -0.30 -8.12 11.86
N ASP A 154 -0.70 -7.86 10.62
CA ASP A 154 -1.99 -7.22 10.37
C ASP A 154 -3.09 -8.30 10.28
N GLU A 155 -3.67 -8.71 11.41
CA GLU A 155 -4.99 -9.34 11.40
C GLU A 155 -6.04 -8.23 11.32
N TYR A 156 -6.83 -8.25 10.23
CA TYR A 156 -7.92 -7.30 9.96
C TYR A 156 -9.27 -7.98 10.11
#